data_AF-A0A938ATU5-F1
#
_entry.id   AF-A0A938ATU5-F1
#
_cell.length_a   1.000
_cell.length_b   1.000
_cell.length_c   1.000
_cell.angle_alpha   90.00
_cell.angle_beta   90.00
_cell.angle_gamma   90.00
#
_symmetry.space_group_name_H-M   'P 1'
#
loop_
_entity.id
_entity.type
_entity.pdbx_description
1 polymer ?
#
loop_
_entity_poly.entity_id
_entity_poly.type
_entity_poly.pdbx_seq_one_letter_code
_entity_poly.pdbx_strand_id
1 'polypeptide(L)'
;MTDTWTRPRPGAAAEGHGATEGDGRGYVHLYTGDGKGKTTAAFGLAVRAAGHGKRVYVGQFMKGRPYGENIELGDHPLITVEQYGEPDCISIGEVDEHHRELARSGLRRSREALLEGDYDVVVFDEIDVAIWFGLLSVDDVLDIVAR
;
A
#
# COMPACT_ATOMS: atom_id res chain seq x y z
N MET A 1 -19.27 -5.94 7.80
CA MET A 1 -20.34 -5.90 6.77
C MET A 1 -19.84 -4.95 5.70
N THR A 2 -19.59 -5.43 4.49
CA THR A 2 -19.15 -4.60 3.36
C THR A 2 -20.17 -4.78 2.25
N ASP A 3 -20.92 -3.72 1.96
CA ASP A 3 -21.82 -3.67 0.80
C ASP A 3 -21.06 -3.07 -0.40
N THR A 4 -21.14 -3.72 -1.55
CA THR A 4 -20.54 -3.25 -2.82
C THR A 4 -21.62 -3.08 -3.88
N TRP A 5 -21.61 -1.96 -4.60
CA TRP A 5 -22.54 -1.63 -5.69
C TRP A 5 -21.77 -1.35 -6.99
N THR A 6 -22.19 -1.91 -8.13
CA THR A 6 -21.42 -1.87 -9.40
C THR A 6 -22.30 -1.68 -10.66
N ARG A 7 -21.71 -1.09 -11.71
CA ARG A 7 -22.22 -1.08 -13.11
C ARG A 7 -21.10 -1.55 -14.07
N PRO A 8 -21.40 -2.29 -15.16
CA PRO A 8 -20.37 -2.85 -16.04
C PRO A 8 -20.04 -1.98 -17.26
N ARG A 9 -18.86 -2.19 -17.87
CA ARG A 9 -18.46 -1.67 -19.20
C ARG A 9 -18.44 -2.79 -20.26
N PRO A 10 -18.59 -2.48 -21.55
CA PRO A 10 -18.67 -3.49 -22.61
C PRO A 10 -17.34 -3.77 -23.31
N GLY A 11 -17.08 -5.06 -23.56
CA GLY A 11 -16.32 -5.53 -24.72
C GLY A 11 -14.99 -6.24 -24.46
N ALA A 12 -15.03 -7.57 -24.32
CA ALA A 12 -14.04 -8.51 -24.88
C ALA A 12 -14.55 -9.95 -24.67
N ALA A 13 -14.41 -10.80 -25.68
CA ALA A 13 -14.78 -12.23 -25.64
C ALA A 13 -13.61 -13.08 -26.14
N ALA A 14 -13.24 -14.14 -25.42
CA ALA A 14 -13.22 -15.54 -25.88
C ALA A 14 -12.35 -16.49 -24.98
N GLU A 15 -13.07 -17.34 -24.23
CA GLU A 15 -12.89 -18.76 -23.83
C GLU A 15 -11.50 -19.43 -23.58
N GLY A 16 -11.36 -20.03 -22.38
CA GLY A 16 -10.89 -21.42 -22.24
C GLY A 16 -9.84 -21.77 -21.17
N HIS A 17 -10.22 -21.75 -19.88
CA HIS A 17 -9.89 -22.65 -18.74
C HIS A 17 -10.41 -21.92 -17.49
N GLY A 18 -11.34 -22.53 -16.73
CA GLY A 18 -12.15 -21.85 -15.70
C GLY A 18 -11.39 -21.40 -14.46
N ALA A 19 -10.45 -20.47 -14.60
CA ALA A 19 -10.28 -19.40 -13.64
C ALA A 19 -11.45 -18.45 -13.88
N THR A 20 -12.22 -18.13 -12.85
CA THR A 20 -13.09 -16.95 -12.93
C THR A 20 -12.17 -15.78 -13.23
N GLU A 21 -12.16 -15.30 -14.49
CA GLU A 21 -11.55 -14.02 -14.82
C GLU A 21 -12.19 -13.01 -13.87
N GLY A 22 -11.39 -12.51 -12.92
CA GLY A 22 -11.80 -11.38 -12.11
C GLY A 22 -12.26 -10.29 -13.07
N ASP A 23 -13.29 -9.53 -12.71
CA ASP A 23 -13.90 -8.50 -13.55
C ASP A 23 -12.99 -7.28 -13.84
N GLY A 24 -11.67 -7.48 -13.74
CA GLY A 24 -10.62 -6.48 -13.91
C GLY A 24 -10.58 -5.45 -12.80
N ARG A 25 -11.36 -5.60 -11.72
CA ARG A 25 -11.43 -4.59 -10.67
C ARG A 25 -10.31 -4.74 -9.64
N GLY A 26 -9.70 -3.61 -9.30
CA GLY A 26 -8.91 -3.45 -8.09
C GLY A 26 -9.80 -3.35 -6.86
N TYR A 27 -9.30 -3.80 -5.71
CA TYR A 27 -9.96 -3.69 -4.42
C TYR A 27 -9.07 -2.96 -3.43
N VAL A 28 -9.71 -2.28 -2.47
CA VAL A 28 -9.04 -1.57 -1.39
C VAL A 28 -9.26 -2.33 -0.10
N HIS A 29 -8.17 -2.71 0.56
CA HIS A 29 -8.21 -3.36 1.87
C HIS A 29 -7.76 -2.37 2.94
N LEU A 30 -8.58 -2.17 3.97
CA LEU A 30 -8.23 -1.35 5.13
C LEU A 30 -8.10 -2.25 6.37
N TYR A 31 -6.87 -2.41 6.86
CA TYR A 31 -6.58 -3.10 8.11
C TYR A 31 -6.44 -2.07 9.23
N THR A 32 -7.47 -1.91 10.07
CA THR A 32 -7.49 -0.93 11.17
C THR A 32 -7.89 -1.57 12.50
N GLY A 33 -7.83 -0.79 13.59
CA GLY A 33 -8.11 -1.20 14.97
C GLY A 33 -6.85 -1.38 15.82
N ASP A 34 -7.02 -1.42 17.14
CA ASP A 34 -5.90 -1.40 18.11
C ASP A 34 -5.16 -2.74 18.25
N GLY A 35 -5.69 -3.80 17.63
CA GLY A 35 -5.08 -5.12 17.65
C GLY A 35 -3.74 -5.18 16.91
N LYS A 36 -2.87 -6.08 17.38
CA LYS A 36 -1.66 -6.48 16.64
C LYS A 36 -2.05 -7.26 15.39
N GLY A 37 -1.25 -7.12 14.33
CA GLY A 37 -1.36 -7.94 13.12
C GLY A 37 -1.79 -7.22 11.84
N LYS A 38 -2.04 -5.90 11.87
CA LYS A 38 -2.35 -5.11 10.66
C LYS A 38 -1.24 -5.19 9.62
N THR A 39 -0.03 -4.76 10.00
CA THR A 39 1.17 -4.86 9.17
C THR A 39 1.46 -6.30 8.77
N THR A 40 1.36 -7.26 9.70
CA THR A 40 1.56 -8.68 9.40
C THR A 40 0.57 -9.22 8.36
N ALA A 41 -0.70 -8.82 8.42
CA ALA A 41 -1.70 -9.19 7.43
C ALA A 41 -1.39 -8.59 6.05
N ALA A 42 -0.95 -7.32 6.01
CA ALA A 42 -0.55 -6.65 4.78
C ALA A 42 0.68 -7.32 4.13
N PHE A 43 1.72 -7.63 4.92
CA PHE A 43 2.89 -8.39 4.43
C PHE A 43 2.54 -9.82 4.05
N GLY A 44 1.64 -10.49 4.78
CA GLY A 44 1.15 -11.82 4.41
C GLY A 44 0.43 -11.81 3.05
N LEU A 45 -0.32 -10.74 2.73
CA LEU A 45 -0.90 -10.54 1.41
C LEU A 45 0.18 -10.28 0.35
N ALA A 46 1.17 -9.45 0.65
CA ALA A 46 2.30 -9.17 -0.24
C ALA A 46 3.05 -10.45 -0.63
N VAL A 47 3.44 -11.26 0.36
CA VAL A 47 4.13 -12.54 0.14
C VAL A 47 3.26 -13.51 -0.64
N ARG A 48 1.96 -13.58 -0.33
CA ARG A 48 1.03 -14.43 -1.10
C ARG A 48 0.94 -14.01 -2.57
N ALA A 49 0.79 -12.72 -2.83
CA ALA A 49 0.71 -12.18 -4.19
C ALA A 49 2.01 -12.49 -4.96
N ALA A 50 3.16 -12.23 -4.35
CA ALA A 50 4.46 -12.55 -4.92
C ALA A 50 4.63 -14.05 -5.22
N GLY A 51 4.13 -14.93 -4.34
CA GLY A 51 4.10 -16.37 -4.57
C GLY A 51 3.26 -16.81 -5.78
N HIS A 52 2.35 -15.95 -6.25
CA HIS A 52 1.59 -16.12 -7.49
C HIS A 52 2.19 -15.32 -8.68
N GLY A 53 3.44 -14.87 -8.58
CA GLY A 53 4.13 -14.15 -9.64
C GLY A 53 3.70 -12.69 -9.80
N LYS A 54 3.00 -12.12 -8.81
CA LYS A 54 2.51 -10.74 -8.82
C LYS A 54 3.56 -9.78 -8.27
N ARG A 55 3.72 -8.63 -8.89
CA ARG A 55 4.63 -7.57 -8.43
C ARG A 55 3.98 -6.79 -7.32
N VAL A 56 4.69 -6.59 -6.21
CA VAL A 56 4.17 -5.92 -5.02
C VAL A 56 5.07 -4.76 -4.64
N TYR A 57 4.44 -3.65 -4.29
CA TYR A 57 5.10 -2.49 -3.69
C TYR A 57 4.58 -2.28 -2.26
N VAL A 58 5.48 -2.04 -1.32
CA VAL A 58 5.17 -1.72 0.07
C VAL A 58 5.84 -0.40 0.44
N GLY A 59 5.02 0.65 0.60
CA GLY A 59 5.46 1.93 1.15
C GLY A 59 5.19 1.98 2.64
N GLN A 60 6.25 2.12 3.44
CA GLN A 60 6.16 2.20 4.89
C GLN A 60 6.29 3.65 5.37
N PHE A 61 5.20 4.21 5.88
CA PHE A 61 5.18 5.59 6.37
C PHE A 61 5.63 5.63 7.83
N MET A 62 6.28 6.74 8.23
CA MET A 62 6.80 6.94 9.59
C MET A 62 7.83 5.88 10.05
N LYS A 63 8.42 5.15 9.12
CA LYS A 63 9.46 4.15 9.37
C LYS A 63 10.71 4.57 8.58
N GLY A 64 11.85 4.65 9.25
CA GLY A 64 13.16 4.89 8.61
C GLY A 64 14.29 3.99 9.13
N ARG A 65 13.96 3.01 9.98
CA ARG A 65 14.91 2.00 10.45
C ARG A 65 14.59 0.63 9.84
N PRO A 66 15.58 -0.26 9.67
CA PRO A 66 15.32 -1.61 9.18
C PRO A 66 14.41 -2.40 10.13
N TYR A 67 13.33 -2.99 9.61
CA TYR A 67 12.56 -4.03 10.28
C TYR A 67 12.86 -5.40 9.68
N GLY A 68 12.47 -6.48 10.37
CA GLY A 68 12.76 -7.85 9.92
C GLY A 68 12.20 -8.13 8.51
N GLU A 69 11.03 -7.59 8.20
CA GLU A 69 10.41 -7.68 6.88
C GLU A 69 11.24 -6.97 5.79
N ASN A 70 11.85 -5.82 6.10
CA ASN A 70 12.74 -5.13 5.17
C ASN A 70 14.01 -5.93 4.90
N ILE A 71 14.57 -6.55 5.95
CA ILE A 71 15.80 -7.34 5.84
C ILE A 71 15.56 -8.59 4.99
N GLU A 72 14.47 -9.32 5.25
CA GLU A 72 14.16 -10.56 4.56
C GLU A 72 13.69 -10.33 3.12
N LEU A 73 12.90 -9.27 2.88
CA LEU A 73 12.28 -9.02 1.57
C LEU A 73 13.03 -8.00 0.70
N GLY A 74 14.10 -7.39 1.20
CA GLY A 74 14.82 -6.31 0.51
C GLY A 74 15.35 -6.69 -0.87
N ASP A 75 15.76 -7.95 -1.04
CA ASP A 75 16.28 -8.49 -2.31
C ASP A 75 15.24 -9.36 -3.05
N HIS A 76 13.97 -9.36 -2.63
CA HIS A 76 12.95 -10.20 -3.25
C HIS A 76 12.61 -9.69 -4.66
N PRO A 77 12.64 -10.53 -5.71
CA PRO A 77 12.54 -10.08 -7.11
C PRO A 77 11.18 -9.48 -7.50
N LEU A 78 10.15 -9.75 -6.69
CA LEU A 78 8.77 -9.28 -6.92
C LEU A 78 8.23 -8.39 -5.81
N ILE A 79 9.00 -8.12 -4.75
CA ILE A 79 8.53 -7.27 -3.64
C ILE A 79 9.52 -6.12 -3.49
N THR A 80 9.03 -4.91 -3.72
CA THR A 80 9.77 -3.69 -3.42
C THR A 80 9.28 -3.14 -2.07
N VAL A 81 10.19 -2.88 -1.14
CA VAL A 81 9.88 -2.25 0.14
C VAL A 81 10.64 -0.94 0.26
N GLU A 82 9.92 0.17 0.44
CA GLU A 82 10.48 1.51 0.60
C GLU A 82 9.98 2.15 1.91
N GLN A 83 10.83 2.98 2.51
CA GLN A 83 10.61 3.56 3.84
C GLN A 83 10.60 5.09 3.75
N TYR A 84 9.58 5.70 4.37
CA TYR A 84 9.29 7.14 4.31
C TYR A 84 9.09 7.71 5.71
N GLY A 85 10.19 7.78 6.45
CA GLY A 85 10.24 8.35 7.79
C GLY A 85 11.67 8.37 8.30
N GLU A 86 11.85 8.95 9.48
CA GLU A 86 13.15 8.92 10.14
C GLU A 86 13.37 7.61 10.91
N PRO A 87 14.63 7.24 11.20
CA PRO A 87 14.95 6.10 12.05
C PRO A 87 14.39 6.24 13.48
N ASP A 88 14.34 7.48 13.96
CA ASP A 88 13.89 7.84 15.29
C ASP A 88 12.36 7.98 15.36
N CYS A 89 11.80 7.65 16.51
CA CYS A 89 10.37 7.82 16.74
C CYS A 89 10.06 9.31 16.90
N ILE A 90 9.09 9.79 16.13
CA ILE A 90 8.60 11.17 16.21
C ILE A 90 7.43 11.28 17.18
N SER A 91 7.38 12.37 17.95
CA SER A 91 6.18 12.76 18.71
C SER A 91 5.34 13.77 17.92
N ILE A 92 4.03 13.85 18.17
CA ILE A 92 3.13 14.78 17.44
C ILE A 92 3.62 16.23 17.52
N GLY A 93 4.19 16.66 18.65
CA GLY A 93 4.74 18.01 18.83
C GLY A 93 6.06 18.28 18.13
N GLU A 94 6.70 17.25 17.58
CA GLU A 94 8.03 17.31 16.93
C GLU A 94 7.93 17.22 15.40
N VAL A 95 6.71 17.20 14.85
CA VAL A 95 6.47 17.13 13.41
C VAL A 95 6.86 18.44 12.72
N ASP A 96 7.96 18.40 11.97
CA ASP A 96 8.45 19.50 11.13
C ASP A 96 8.18 19.26 9.64
N GLU A 97 8.70 20.15 8.79
CA GLU A 97 8.53 20.04 7.34
C GLU A 97 9.33 18.88 6.72
N HIS A 98 10.42 18.45 7.35
CA HIS A 98 11.18 17.30 6.86
C HIS A 98 10.36 16.01 6.96
N HIS A 99 9.71 15.79 8.11
CA HIS A 99 8.78 14.66 8.29
C HIS A 99 7.63 14.69 7.27
N ARG A 100 7.08 15.89 6.98
CA ARG A 100 6.03 16.06 5.97
C ARG A 100 6.52 15.75 4.58
N GLU A 101 7.72 16.19 4.19
CA GLU A 101 8.27 15.89 2.87
C GLU A 101 8.58 14.41 2.70
N LEU A 102 9.08 13.71 3.73
CA LEU A 102 9.26 12.26 3.67
C LEU A 102 7.92 11.57 3.39
N ALA A 103 6.87 11.89 4.14
CA ALA A 103 5.54 11.31 3.92
C ALA A 103 4.97 11.65 2.53
N ARG A 104 5.09 12.91 2.07
CA ARG A 104 4.66 13.32 0.72
C ARG A 104 5.44 12.61 -0.38
N SER A 105 6.74 12.40 -0.19
CA SER A 105 7.59 11.67 -1.13
C SER A 105 7.15 10.21 -1.25
N GLY A 106 6.84 9.58 -0.12
CA GLY A 106 6.26 8.25 -0.08
C GLY A 106 4.94 8.17 -0.81
N LEU A 107 4.07 9.16 -0.59
CA LEU A 107 2.77 9.22 -1.26
C LEU A 107 2.90 9.41 -2.78
N ARG A 108 3.85 10.24 -3.25
CA ARG A 108 4.16 10.38 -4.70
C ARG A 108 4.62 9.06 -5.29
N ARG A 109 5.58 8.39 -4.66
CA ARG A 109 6.14 7.12 -5.15
C ARG A 109 5.10 5.99 -5.13
N SER A 110 4.28 5.94 -4.08
CA SER A 110 3.11 5.08 -3.96
C SER A 110 2.09 5.30 -5.08
N ARG A 111 1.84 6.56 -5.47
CA ARG A 111 0.96 6.92 -6.57
C ARG A 111 1.54 6.46 -7.91
N GLU A 112 2.83 6.65 -8.14
CA GLU A 112 3.53 6.14 -9.33
C GLU A 112 3.41 4.62 -9.41
N ALA A 113 3.72 3.91 -8.32
CA ALA A 113 3.60 2.46 -8.23
C ALA A 113 2.18 1.96 -8.56
N LEU A 114 1.14 2.70 -8.14
CA LEU A 114 -0.25 2.35 -8.43
C LEU A 114 -0.67 2.62 -9.88
N LEU A 115 -0.18 3.71 -10.48
CA LEU A 115 -0.66 4.20 -11.79
C LEU A 115 0.14 3.71 -12.98
N GLU A 116 1.43 3.43 -12.81
CA GLU A 116 2.32 3.01 -13.89
C GLU A 116 2.10 1.54 -14.32
N GLY A 117 1.29 0.79 -13.56
CA GLY A 117 0.95 -0.60 -13.86
C GLY A 117 2.09 -1.59 -13.57
N ASP A 118 3.15 -1.12 -12.91
CA ASP A 118 4.31 -1.93 -12.56
C ASP A 118 4.10 -2.82 -11.34
N TYR A 119 3.02 -2.61 -10.59
CA TYR A 119 2.68 -3.39 -9.42
C TYR A 119 1.22 -3.85 -9.49
N ASP A 120 1.00 -5.12 -9.16
CA ASP A 120 -0.34 -5.71 -9.04
C ASP A 120 -0.94 -5.44 -7.65
N VAL A 121 -0.11 -5.24 -6.63
CA VAL A 121 -0.51 -4.93 -5.25
C VAL A 121 0.35 -3.79 -4.71
N VAL A 122 -0.30 -2.79 -4.13
CA VAL A 122 0.33 -1.63 -3.51
C VAL A 122 -0.14 -1.54 -2.06
N VAL A 123 0.81 -1.53 -1.12
CA VAL A 123 0.54 -1.46 0.33
C VAL A 123 1.01 -0.11 0.87
N PHE A 124 0.13 0.55 1.62
CA PHE A 124 0.44 1.75 2.40
C PHE A 124 0.46 1.38 3.89
N ASP A 125 1.62 0.98 4.41
CA ASP A 125 1.79 0.57 5.81
C ASP A 125 1.95 1.80 6.71
N GLU A 126 1.19 1.87 7.81
CA GLU A 126 1.08 3.02 8.74
C GLU A 126 0.60 4.35 8.12
N ILE A 127 -0.10 4.33 6.98
CA ILE A 127 -0.61 5.54 6.34
C ILE A 127 -1.64 6.28 7.22
N ASP A 128 -2.45 5.53 7.97
CA ASP A 128 -3.42 6.06 8.92
C ASP A 128 -2.73 6.77 10.09
N VAL A 129 -1.59 6.25 10.54
CA VAL A 129 -0.76 6.90 11.55
C VAL A 129 -0.14 8.19 11.00
N ALA A 130 0.34 8.18 9.74
CA ALA A 130 0.86 9.39 9.10
C ALA A 130 -0.20 10.52 9.01
N ILE A 131 -1.45 10.15 8.72
CA ILE A 131 -2.58 11.09 8.77
C ILE A 131 -2.81 11.58 10.20
N TRP A 132 -2.80 10.68 11.19
CA TRP A 132 -3.01 11.04 12.59
C TRP A 132 -1.96 12.02 13.13
N PHE A 133 -0.70 11.89 12.70
CA PHE A 133 0.37 12.84 13.02
C PHE A 133 0.31 14.15 12.22
N GLY A 134 -0.63 14.30 11.28
CA GLY A 134 -0.74 15.49 10.43
C GLY A 134 0.37 15.62 9.39
N LEU A 135 0.98 14.50 9.00
CA LEU A 135 1.98 14.45 7.92
C LEU A 135 1.32 14.49 6.55
N LEU A 136 0.14 13.88 6.44
CA LEU A 136 -0.70 13.80 5.25
C LEU A 136 -2.15 14.09 5.63
N SER A 137 -2.94 14.54 4.67
CA SER A 137 -4.39 14.66 4.83
C SER A 137 -5.10 13.39 4.34
N VAL A 138 -6.35 13.21 4.77
CA VAL A 138 -7.22 12.15 4.23
C VAL A 138 -7.45 12.34 2.73
N ASP A 139 -7.61 13.59 2.30
CA ASP A 139 -7.83 13.94 0.88
C ASP A 139 -6.65 13.51 0.01
N ASP A 140 -5.41 13.72 0.49
CA ASP A 140 -4.20 13.29 -0.22
C ASP A 140 -4.22 11.79 -0.55
N VAL A 141 -4.73 10.96 0.38
CA VAL A 141 -4.81 9.51 0.21
C VAL A 141 -6.01 9.10 -0.66
N LEU A 142 -7.16 9.72 -0.46
CA LEU A 142 -8.36 9.44 -1.26
C LEU A 142 -8.16 9.77 -2.74
N ASP A 143 -7.40 10.82 -3.05
CA ASP A 143 -7.04 11.21 -4.42
C ASP A 143 -6.28 10.14 -5.19
N ILE A 144 -5.70 9.17 -4.50
CA ILE A 144 -4.95 8.05 -5.09
C ILE A 144 -5.82 6.80 -5.15
N VAL A 145 -6.56 6.51 -4.08
CA VAL A 145 -7.30 5.26 -3.90
C VAL A 145 -8.64 5.23 -4.64
N ALA A 146 -9.27 6.39 -4.89
CA ALA A 146 -10.61 6.47 -5.48
C ALA A 146 -10.65 6.38 -7.01
N ARG A 147 -9.56 5.94 -7.67
CA ARG A 147 -9.43 5.90 -9.14
C ARG A 147 -9.79 4.57 -9.77
#